data_AF-A0A2R6EHF4-F1
#
_entry.id   AF-A0A2R6EHF4-F1
#
_cell.length_a   1.000
_cell.length_b   1.000
_cell.length_c   1.000
_cell.angle_alpha   90.00
_cell.angle_beta   90.00
_cell.angle_gamma   90.00
#
_symmetry.space_group_name_H-M   'P 1'
#
loop_
_entity.id
_entity.type
_entity.pdbx_description
1 polymer ?
#
loop_
_entity_poly.entity_id
_entity_poly.type
_entity_poly.pdbx_seq_one_letter_code
_entity_poly.pdbx_strand_id
1 'polypeptide(L)'
;MTPELNEALESFDRVVEIAEWCADKCIQEGPQMAECARFCEDLAELASLNEKFIARDSINGPEIAETFLRVAQQGMPILQQHQQSPHVQETLQALDHAVDSTNRLLDSIGGQQMGGKQMGGQQMTGQQTSKRMGGQQTSKQPTGEQRLSQSY
;
A
#
# COMPACT_ATOMS: atom_id res chain seq x y z
N MET A 1 9.38 -14.10 13.23
CA MET A 1 8.27 -13.29 12.68
C MET A 1 8.32 -11.95 13.39
N THR A 2 8.34 -10.82 12.67
CA THR A 2 8.34 -9.48 13.29
C THR A 2 6.94 -9.16 13.84
N PRO A 3 6.80 -8.24 14.81
CA PRO A 3 5.50 -7.81 15.31
C PRO A 3 4.56 -7.33 14.20
N GLU A 4 5.07 -6.52 13.26
CA GLU A 4 4.31 -5.96 12.14
C GLU A 4 3.80 -7.06 11.20
N LEU A 5 4.62 -8.10 10.98
CA LEU A 5 4.23 -9.22 10.15
C LEU A 5 3.16 -10.08 10.84
N ASN A 6 3.30 -10.33 12.15
CA ASN A 6 2.28 -11.07 12.91
C ASN A 6 0.94 -10.32 12.94
N GLU A 7 0.97 -9.01 13.15
CA GLU A 7 -0.22 -8.16 13.15
C GLU A 7 -0.91 -8.14 11.77
N ALA A 8 -0.14 -8.05 10.68
CA ALA A 8 -0.70 -8.15 9.34
C ALA A 8 -1.29 -9.54 9.06
N LEU A 9 -0.64 -10.61 9.53
CA LEU A 9 -1.17 -11.96 9.37
C LEU A 9 -2.51 -12.14 10.09
N GLU A 10 -2.60 -11.70 11.35
CA GLU A 10 -3.84 -11.75 12.14
C GLU A 10 -4.95 -10.87 11.54
N SER A 11 -4.60 -9.73 10.94
CA SER A 11 -5.59 -8.88 10.29
C SER A 11 -6.11 -9.48 8.98
N PHE A 12 -5.27 -10.17 8.20
CA PHE A 12 -5.71 -10.90 7.01
C PHE A 12 -6.63 -12.06 7.36
N ASP A 13 -6.30 -12.86 8.38
CA ASP A 13 -7.17 -13.96 8.87
C ASP A 13 -8.56 -13.44 9.24
N ARG A 14 -8.60 -12.31 9.95
CA ARG A 14 -9.86 -11.65 10.30
C ARG A 14 -10.64 -11.15 9.09
N VAL A 15 -9.95 -10.60 8.08
CA VAL A 15 -10.60 -10.14 6.84
C VAL A 15 -11.18 -11.32 6.06
N VAL A 16 -10.48 -12.46 5.98
CA VAL A 16 -11.01 -13.67 5.33
C VAL A 16 -12.33 -14.07 5.96
N GLU A 17 -12.34 -14.28 7.29
CA GLU A 17 -13.52 -14.74 8.02
C GLU A 17 -14.73 -13.79 7.82
N ILE A 18 -14.51 -12.50 8.02
CA ILE A 18 -15.58 -11.51 8.01
C ILE A 18 -16.07 -11.18 6.61
N ALA A 19 -15.16 -11.13 5.62
CA ALA A 19 -15.56 -10.84 4.25
C ALA A 19 -16.34 -12.02 3.64
N GLU A 20 -15.95 -13.27 3.89
CA GLU A 20 -16.74 -14.44 3.47
C GLU A 20 -18.15 -14.42 4.09
N TRP A 21 -18.23 -14.16 5.40
CA TRP A 21 -19.51 -14.03 6.08
C TRP A 21 -20.37 -12.88 5.53
N CYS A 22 -19.77 -11.73 5.24
CA CYS A 22 -20.44 -10.59 4.65
C CYS A 22 -20.97 -10.89 3.25
N ALA A 23 -20.18 -11.57 2.41
CA ALA A 23 -20.60 -12.01 1.10
C ALA A 23 -21.85 -12.90 1.18
N ASP A 24 -21.84 -13.91 2.06
CA ASP A 24 -22.99 -14.78 2.30
C ASP A 24 -24.25 -14.01 2.72
N LYS A 25 -24.10 -13.00 3.59
CA LYS A 25 -25.21 -12.15 4.03
C LYS A 25 -25.73 -11.24 2.93
N CYS A 26 -24.84 -10.65 2.14
CA CYS A 26 -25.20 -9.86 0.97
C CYS A 26 -25.99 -10.70 -0.04
N ILE A 27 -25.57 -11.94 -0.31
CA ILE A 27 -26.29 -12.86 -1.21
C ILE A 27 -27.71 -13.16 -0.69
N GLN A 28 -27.86 -13.37 0.62
CA GLN A 28 -29.16 -13.61 1.26
C GLN A 28 -30.10 -12.41 1.19
N GLU A 29 -29.56 -11.18 1.23
CA GLU A 29 -30.35 -9.94 1.18
C GLU A 29 -30.87 -9.63 -0.23
N GLY A 30 -30.20 -10.11 -1.28
CA GLY A 30 -30.70 -10.10 -2.65
C GLY A 30 -29.93 -9.18 -3.62
N PRO A 31 -30.47 -8.96 -4.84
CA PRO A 31 -29.73 -8.36 -5.96
C PRO A 31 -29.14 -6.97 -5.69
N GLN A 32 -29.75 -6.18 -4.80
CA GLN A 32 -29.27 -4.87 -4.41
C GLN A 32 -27.92 -4.89 -3.67
N MET A 33 -27.50 -6.05 -3.16
CA MET A 33 -26.23 -6.26 -2.46
C MET A 33 -25.19 -7.00 -3.31
N ALA A 34 -25.50 -7.31 -4.58
CA ALA A 34 -24.66 -8.17 -5.42
C ALA A 34 -23.26 -7.59 -5.71
N GLU A 35 -23.10 -6.27 -5.69
CA GLU A 35 -21.78 -5.64 -5.82
C GLU A 35 -20.96 -5.76 -4.52
N CYS A 36 -21.60 -5.55 -3.36
CA CYS A 36 -20.96 -5.74 -2.07
C CYS A 36 -20.54 -7.20 -1.87
N ALA A 37 -21.39 -8.16 -2.25
CA ALA A 37 -21.06 -9.59 -2.17
C ALA A 37 -19.78 -9.94 -2.95
N ARG A 38 -19.72 -9.55 -4.24
CA ARG A 38 -18.55 -9.82 -5.09
C ARG A 38 -17.28 -9.17 -4.55
N PHE A 39 -17.38 -7.93 -4.08
CA PHE A 39 -16.22 -7.26 -3.49
C PHE A 39 -15.73 -7.96 -2.21
N CYS A 40 -16.65 -8.42 -1.36
CA CYS A 40 -16.30 -9.18 -0.17
C CYS A 40 -15.63 -10.53 -0.52
N GLU A 41 -16.08 -11.22 -1.58
CA GLU A 41 -15.40 -12.41 -2.11
C GLU A 41 -13.98 -12.08 -2.59
N ASP A 42 -13.81 -11.05 -3.43
CA ASP A 42 -12.49 -10.60 -3.91
C ASP A 42 -11.55 -10.25 -2.74
N LEU A 43 -12.10 -9.60 -1.70
CA LEU A 43 -11.35 -9.19 -0.53
C LEU A 43 -10.89 -10.39 0.31
N ALA A 44 -11.76 -11.38 0.53
CA ALA A 44 -11.42 -12.62 1.21
C ALA A 44 -10.31 -13.39 0.47
N GLU A 45 -10.43 -13.51 -0.85
CA GLU A 45 -9.43 -14.21 -1.67
C GLU A 45 -8.05 -13.52 -1.60
N LEU A 46 -8.01 -12.19 -1.70
CA LEU A 46 -6.77 -11.43 -1.61
C LEU A 46 -6.15 -11.48 -0.21
N ALA A 47 -6.97 -11.41 0.85
CA ALA A 47 -6.48 -11.58 2.21
C ALA A 47 -5.87 -12.98 2.40
N SER A 48 -6.57 -14.03 1.99
CA SER A 48 -6.05 -15.41 2.06
C SER A 48 -4.77 -15.61 1.25
N LEU A 49 -4.64 -14.93 0.10
CA LEU A 49 -3.41 -14.97 -0.68
C LEU A 49 -2.25 -14.31 0.06
N ASN A 50 -2.48 -13.16 0.71
CA ASN A 50 -1.48 -12.49 1.54
C ASN A 50 -1.00 -13.38 2.68
N GLU A 51 -1.90 -14.04 3.42
CA GLU A 51 -1.53 -14.98 4.49
C GLU A 51 -0.57 -16.05 4.00
N LYS A 52 -0.91 -16.70 2.86
CA LYS A 52 -0.10 -17.76 2.27
C LYS A 52 1.28 -17.27 1.87
N PHE A 53 1.40 -16.02 1.42
CA PHE A 53 2.68 -15.45 1.00
C PHE A 53 3.52 -15.01 2.20
N ILE A 54 2.89 -14.45 3.22
CA ILE A 54 3.51 -14.08 4.48
C ILE A 54 4.02 -15.31 5.24
N ALA A 55 3.18 -16.35 5.38
CA ALA A 55 3.51 -17.56 6.13
C ALA A 55 4.73 -18.32 5.57
N ARG A 56 5.03 -18.15 4.28
CA ARG A 56 6.17 -18.77 3.60
C ARG A 56 7.34 -17.82 3.32
N ASP A 57 7.30 -16.60 3.85
CA ASP A 57 8.33 -15.57 3.64
C ASP A 57 8.61 -15.33 2.14
N SER A 58 7.54 -15.19 1.36
CA SER A 58 7.64 -15.04 -0.10
C SER A 58 8.27 -13.71 -0.48
N ILE A 59 9.25 -13.73 -1.39
CA ILE A 59 9.83 -12.51 -1.98
C ILE A 59 8.80 -11.62 -2.70
N ASN A 60 7.68 -12.21 -3.12
CA ASN A 60 6.59 -11.51 -3.79
C ASN A 60 5.58 -10.91 -2.80
N GLY A 61 5.76 -11.11 -1.48
CA GLY A 61 4.85 -10.65 -0.44
C GLY A 61 4.50 -9.15 -0.54
N PRO A 62 5.50 -8.24 -0.69
CA PRO A 62 5.22 -6.80 -0.81
C PRO A 62 4.30 -6.43 -1.98
N GLU A 63 4.48 -7.03 -3.14
CA GLU A 63 3.65 -6.74 -4.33
C GLU A 63 2.18 -7.20 -4.13
N ILE A 64 1.99 -8.34 -3.47
CA ILE A 64 0.66 -8.86 -3.15
C ILE A 64 -0.02 -7.99 -2.06
N ALA A 65 0.73 -7.51 -1.07
CA ALA A 65 0.25 -6.59 -0.06
C ALA A 65 -0.15 -5.22 -0.65
N GLU A 66 0.66 -4.67 -1.56
CA GLU A 66 0.31 -3.45 -2.30
C GLU A 66 -0.95 -3.64 -3.18
N THR A 67 -1.12 -4.83 -3.75
CA THR A 67 -2.33 -5.17 -4.52
C THR A 67 -3.56 -5.19 -3.62
N PHE A 68 -3.47 -5.80 -2.43
CA PHE A 68 -4.53 -5.76 -1.43
C PHE A 68 -4.92 -4.32 -1.07
N LEU A 69 -3.93 -3.46 -0.76
CA LEU A 69 -4.18 -2.05 -0.44
C LEU A 69 -4.93 -1.32 -1.56
N ARG A 70 -4.53 -1.56 -2.81
CA ARG A 70 -5.17 -0.95 -3.98
C ARG A 70 -6.63 -1.39 -4.13
N VAL A 71 -6.90 -2.68 -3.99
CA VAL A 71 -8.26 -3.25 -4.11
C VAL A 71 -9.13 -2.80 -2.94
N ALA A 72 -8.60 -2.79 -1.72
CA ALA A 72 -9.27 -2.26 -0.53
C ALA A 72 -9.72 -0.81 -0.73
N GLN A 73 -8.83 0.06 -1.22
CA GLN A 73 -9.14 1.47 -1.48
C GLN A 73 -10.21 1.64 -2.57
N GLN A 74 -10.16 0.82 -3.63
CA GLN A 74 -11.13 0.89 -4.73
C GLN A 74 -12.53 0.43 -4.31
N GLY A 75 -12.64 -0.59 -3.45
CA GLY A 75 -13.93 -1.12 -3.01
C GLY A 75 -14.47 -0.52 -1.71
N MET A 76 -13.69 0.29 -0.99
CA MET A 76 -14.14 0.99 0.21
C MET A 76 -15.47 1.76 0.01
N PRO A 77 -15.69 2.51 -1.10
CA PRO A 77 -16.97 3.18 -1.33
C PRO A 77 -18.17 2.23 -1.44
N ILE A 78 -17.97 1.00 -1.93
CA ILE A 78 -19.02 -0.03 -2.04
C ILE A 78 -19.49 -0.43 -0.64
N LEU A 79 -18.55 -0.70 0.27
CA LEU A 79 -18.87 -1.01 1.66
C LEU A 79 -19.52 0.18 2.38
N GLN A 80 -19.00 1.40 2.18
CA GLN A 80 -19.55 2.61 2.78
C GLN A 80 -21.01 2.88 2.38
N GLN A 81 -21.38 2.56 1.14
CA GLN A 81 -22.77 2.67 0.67
C GLN A 81 -23.74 1.81 1.50
N HIS A 82 -23.28 0.66 2.00
CA HIS A 82 -24.08 -0.33 2.72
C HIS A 82 -23.72 -0.43 4.22
N GLN A 83 -22.95 0.52 4.77
CA GLN A 83 -22.44 0.49 6.15
C GLN A 83 -23.51 0.43 7.25
N GLN A 84 -24.78 0.65 6.92
CA GLN A 84 -25.89 0.51 7.87
C GLN A 84 -26.23 -0.96 8.15
N SER A 85 -25.85 -1.87 7.25
CA SER A 85 -25.97 -3.32 7.47
C SER A 85 -24.85 -3.79 8.41
N PRO A 86 -25.16 -4.50 9.51
CA PRO A 86 -24.16 -4.88 10.50
C PRO A 86 -22.97 -5.69 9.95
N HIS A 87 -23.23 -6.59 8.99
CA HIS A 87 -22.18 -7.41 8.36
C HIS A 87 -21.21 -6.58 7.52
N VAL A 88 -21.72 -5.57 6.82
CA VAL A 88 -20.89 -4.62 6.07
C VAL A 88 -20.09 -3.73 7.01
N GLN A 89 -20.71 -3.26 8.10
CA GLN A 89 -20.01 -2.44 9.10
C GLN A 89 -18.84 -3.18 9.75
N GLU A 90 -19.01 -4.45 10.08
CA GLU A 90 -17.94 -5.28 10.64
C GLU A 90 -16.82 -5.52 9.63
N THR A 91 -17.18 -5.72 8.35
CA THR A 91 -16.21 -5.82 7.25
C THR A 91 -15.40 -4.55 7.07
N LEU A 92 -16.04 -3.37 7.15
CA LEU A 92 -15.35 -2.08 7.10
C LEU A 92 -14.29 -1.96 8.20
N GLN A 93 -14.62 -2.34 9.44
CA GLN A 93 -13.69 -2.27 10.56
C GLN A 93 -12.52 -3.24 10.40
N ALA A 94 -12.79 -4.46 9.94
CA ALA A 94 -11.74 -5.43 9.65
C ALA A 94 -10.82 -4.94 8.53
N LEU A 95 -11.40 -4.37 7.46
CA LEU A 95 -10.66 -3.83 6.32
C LEU A 95 -9.78 -2.64 6.70
N ASP A 96 -10.30 -1.68 7.47
CA ASP A 96 -9.54 -0.52 7.95
C ASP A 96 -8.32 -0.98 8.75
N HIS A 97 -8.51 -1.93 9.68
CA HIS A 97 -7.43 -2.49 10.46
C HIS A 97 -6.38 -3.23 9.60
N ALA A 98 -6.83 -3.99 8.60
CA ALA A 98 -5.95 -4.69 7.67
C ALA A 98 -5.16 -3.72 6.78
N VAL A 99 -5.77 -2.64 6.30
CA VAL A 99 -5.09 -1.59 5.55
C VAL A 99 -4.00 -0.94 6.40
N ASP A 100 -4.30 -0.58 7.63
CA ASP A 100 -3.36 0.07 8.54
C ASP A 100 -2.16 -0.84 8.88
N SER A 101 -2.42 -2.09 9.23
CA SER A 101 -1.36 -3.08 9.54
C SER A 101 -0.52 -3.41 8.30
N THR A 102 -1.12 -3.49 7.12
CA THR A 102 -0.40 -3.72 5.86
C THR A 102 0.53 -2.56 5.52
N ASN A 103 0.10 -1.30 5.71
CA ASN A 103 0.96 -0.14 5.53
C ASN A 103 2.17 -0.18 6.49
N ARG A 104 1.93 -0.46 7.78
CA ARG A 104 3.02 -0.61 8.77
C ARG A 104 4.01 -1.71 8.37
N LEU A 105 3.52 -2.85 7.89
CA LEU A 105 4.36 -3.94 7.41
C LEU A 105 5.22 -3.48 6.23
N LEU A 106 4.62 -2.88 5.20
CA LEU A 106 5.35 -2.41 4.02
C LEU A 106 6.39 -1.34 4.37
N ASP A 107 6.07 -0.41 5.27
CA ASP A 107 7.02 0.60 5.76
C ASP A 107 8.19 -0.05 6.49
N SER A 108 7.95 -1.09 7.30
CA SER A 108 9.01 -1.82 8.01
C SER A 108 9.99 -2.52 7.05
N ILE A 109 9.47 -3.04 5.93
CA ILE A 109 10.26 -3.71 4.88
C ILE A 109 11.02 -2.67 4.05
N GLY A 110 10.36 -1.58 3.64
CA GLY A 110 10.95 -0.49 2.85
C GLY A 110 12.03 0.29 3.60
N GLY A 111 11.85 0.50 4.91
CA GLY A 111 12.85 1.13 5.79
C GLY A 111 14.14 0.30 5.93
N GLN A 112 14.05 -1.02 5.81
CA GLN A 112 15.21 -1.92 5.84
C GLN A 112 16.10 -1.79 4.60
N GLN A 113 15.55 -1.38 3.45
CA GLN A 113 16.30 -1.23 2.21
C GLN A 113 17.19 0.03 2.16
N MET A 114 16.93 1.01 3.03
CA MET A 114 17.72 2.25 3.18
C MET A 114 18.88 2.16 4.20
N GLY A 115 19.10 1.00 4.83
CA GLY A 115 20.24 0.76 5.73
C GLY A 115 21.48 0.14 5.08
N GLY A 116 21.39 -0.30 3.82
CA GLY A 116 22.43 -1.08 3.14
C GLY A 116 23.49 -0.30 2.35
N LYS A 117 23.43 1.04 2.32
CA LYS A 117 24.43 1.90 1.65
C LYS A 117 25.23 2.73 2.65
N GLN A 118 25.87 2.07 3.60
CA GLN A 118 27.02 2.66 4.31
C GLN A 118 28.30 1.97 3.83
N MET A 119 28.71 2.28 2.59
CA MET A 119 30.07 1.98 2.12
C MET A 119 30.87 3.28 2.01
N GLY A 120 31.74 3.47 3.00
CA GLY A 120 33.10 4.03 2.88
C GLY A 120 33.29 5.25 1.98
N GLY A 121 32.97 6.45 2.49
CA GLY A 121 33.50 7.72 1.99
C GLY A 121 34.53 8.28 2.97
N GLN A 122 35.78 7.95 2.73
CA GLN A 122 36.98 8.28 3.50
C GLN A 122 37.12 9.78 3.83
N GLN A 123 37.55 10.06 5.07
CA GLN A 123 38.03 11.37 5.52
C GLN A 123 39.04 11.97 4.53
N MET A 124 38.80 13.21 4.10
CA MET A 124 39.84 14.11 3.60
C MET A 124 39.67 15.47 4.26
N THR A 125 40.39 15.64 5.37
CA THR A 125 40.79 16.93 5.92
C THR A 125 41.63 17.68 4.90
N GLY A 126 41.08 18.74 4.33
CA GLY A 126 41.78 19.69 3.45
C GLY A 126 41.65 21.11 3.98
N GLN A 127 42.78 21.67 4.38
CA GLN A 127 42.99 22.97 5.03
C GLN A 127 43.19 24.08 3.97
N GLN A 128 42.62 25.29 4.24
CA GLN A 128 42.96 26.62 3.65
C GLN A 128 42.70 26.77 2.11
N THR A 129 42.31 27.90 1.51
CA THR A 129 42.67 29.31 1.72
C THR A 129 41.78 30.24 0.84
N SER A 130 41.59 31.48 1.30
CA SER A 130 41.17 32.73 0.62
C SER A 130 41.05 32.84 -0.91
N LYS A 131 39.96 33.47 -1.38
CA LYS A 131 39.88 34.74 -2.18
C LYS A 131 38.44 34.91 -2.74
N ARG A 132 37.69 35.96 -2.40
CA ARG A 132 37.68 37.36 -2.90
C ARG A 132 37.10 37.53 -4.32
N MET A 133 36.04 38.36 -4.39
CA MET A 133 35.44 39.07 -5.54
C MET A 133 34.70 38.20 -6.57
N GLY A 134 33.43 38.45 -6.89
CA GLY A 134 32.84 39.76 -7.19
C GLY A 134 32.86 39.92 -8.71
N GLY A 135 31.83 39.37 -9.38
CA GLY A 135 31.74 39.32 -10.84
C GLY A 135 30.28 39.41 -11.28
N GLN A 136 29.98 40.54 -11.89
CA GLN A 136 28.69 41.04 -12.37
C GLN A 136 28.32 40.41 -13.73
N GLN A 137 27.02 40.45 -14.05
CA GLN A 137 26.40 40.56 -15.40
C GLN A 137 25.50 39.41 -15.89
N THR A 138 24.18 39.68 -15.77
CA THR A 138 23.17 39.75 -16.84
C THR A 138 23.24 38.75 -18.00
N SER A 139 22.17 37.98 -18.22
CA SER A 139 21.16 38.27 -19.28
C SER A 139 20.10 37.16 -19.48
N LYS A 140 18.83 37.60 -19.46
CA LYS A 140 17.68 37.26 -20.34
C LYS A 140 17.37 35.79 -20.73
N GLN A 141 16.16 35.36 -20.32
CA GLN A 141 15.21 34.42 -20.99
C GLN A 141 14.90 34.83 -22.45
N PRO A 142 14.18 34.06 -23.33
CA PRO A 142 13.16 33.00 -23.05
C PRO A 142 13.09 31.79 -24.05
N THR A 143 12.14 30.88 -23.75
CA THR A 143 11.29 30.03 -24.65
C THR A 143 11.91 29.03 -25.64
N GLY A 144 11.45 27.78 -25.53
CA GLY A 144 11.53 26.75 -26.57
C GLY A 144 10.56 25.60 -26.29
N GLU A 145 9.42 25.61 -26.96
CA GLU A 145 8.34 24.62 -26.95
C GLU A 145 8.72 23.26 -27.58
N GLN A 146 8.01 22.23 -27.10
CA GLN A 146 7.51 21.03 -27.81
C GLN A 146 8.48 20.07 -28.52
N ARG A 147 8.43 18.80 -28.12
CA ARG A 147 7.74 17.76 -28.92
C ARG A 147 7.56 16.45 -28.14
N LEU A 148 6.30 16.12 -27.89
CA LEU A 148 5.83 14.75 -27.62
C LEU A 148 6.09 13.90 -28.87
N SER A 149 6.73 12.75 -28.67
CA SER A 149 6.82 11.69 -29.68
C SER A 149 6.35 10.39 -29.02
N GLN A 150 5.05 10.11 -29.13
CA GLN A 150 4.54 8.74 -28.98
C GLN A 150 4.77 8.01 -30.31
N SER A 151 5.27 6.78 -30.24
CA SER A 151 5.16 5.81 -31.32
C SER A 151 4.73 4.49 -30.72
N TYR A 152 3.61 4.02 -31.30
CA TYR A 152 3.01 2.68 -31.39
C TYR A 152 3.55 1.56 -30.51
#